data_AF-A0A660Z0U5-F1
#
_entry.id   AF-A0A660Z0U5-F1
#
_cell.length_a   1.000
_cell.length_b   1.000
_cell.length_c   1.000
_cell.angle_alpha   90.00
_cell.angle_beta   90.00
_cell.angle_gamma   90.00
#
_symmetry.space_group_name_H-M   'P 1'
#
loop_
_entity.id
_entity.type
_entity.pdbx_description
1 polymer ?
#
loop_
_entity_poly.entity_id
_entity_poly.type
_entity_poly.pdbx_seq_one_letter_code
_entity_poly.pdbx_strand_id
1 'polypeptide(L)'
;MNDWKDYIEQKFVPQEEYEFNYEERKYKEFIISSIKITHRKTKTWFYFQNAYGTWNILDRAKFGNPKTKGCYKQFENPVDFDKMGIKYLDEHLRPAFDGWSSKDYYILNFYYKSVNYPNKDFKGRGFPSFNRDFIGCLAFILFPIFFIINKLIRFKIIGEIKEKVIEPIKSS
;
A
#
# COMPACT_ATOMS: atom_id res chain seq x y z
N MET A 1 15.49 6.46 20.35
CA MET A 1 14.78 6.27 19.08
C MET A 1 15.25 7.41 18.20
N ASN A 2 16.10 7.09 17.24
CA ASN A 2 17.00 8.09 16.67
C ASN A 2 16.61 8.44 15.23
N ASP A 3 15.99 7.51 14.50
CA ASP A 3 15.58 7.69 13.11
C ASP A 3 14.37 6.79 12.73
N TRP A 4 13.99 6.82 11.45
CA TRP A 4 12.90 5.98 10.94
C TRP A 4 13.16 4.49 11.05
N LYS A 5 14.42 4.04 10.91
CA LYS A 5 14.76 2.62 10.95
C LYS A 5 14.50 2.06 12.35
N ASP A 6 15.03 2.74 13.38
CA ASP A 6 14.77 2.41 14.78
C ASP A 6 13.27 2.36 15.07
N TYR A 7 12.51 3.37 14.62
CA TYR A 7 11.08 3.44 14.85
C TYR A 7 10.32 2.28 14.20
N ILE A 8 10.65 1.96 12.95
CA ILE A 8 10.03 0.87 12.21
C ILE A 8 10.30 -0.46 12.93
N GLU A 9 11.56 -0.75 13.31
CA GLU A 9 11.91 -1.99 14.01
C GLU A 9 11.16 -2.14 15.36
N GLN A 10 10.96 -1.04 16.08
CA GLN A 10 10.19 -1.04 17.34
C GLN A 10 8.68 -1.17 17.12
N LYS A 11 8.15 -0.72 15.98
CA LYS A 11 6.70 -0.78 15.69
C LYS A 11 6.23 -2.21 15.40
N PHE A 12 7.09 -3.03 14.80
CA PHE A 12 6.79 -4.39 14.37
C PHE A 12 7.31 -5.43 15.37
N VAL A 13 6.65 -5.48 16.52
CA VAL A 13 6.92 -6.43 17.62
C VAL A 13 5.68 -7.28 17.93
N PRO A 14 5.85 -8.52 18.41
CA PRO A 14 7.14 -9.19 18.65
C PRO A 14 7.80 -9.66 17.34
N GLN A 15 9.13 -9.66 17.28
CA GLN A 15 9.91 -9.80 16.03
C GLN A 15 9.67 -11.15 15.33
N GLU A 16 9.38 -12.21 16.08
CA GLU A 16 9.07 -13.54 15.58
C GLU A 16 7.81 -13.60 14.71
N GLU A 17 6.86 -12.68 14.89
CA GLU A 17 5.65 -12.59 14.06
C GLU A 17 5.93 -12.03 12.67
N TYR A 18 7.12 -11.45 12.46
CA TYR A 18 7.47 -10.73 11.24
C TYR A 18 8.70 -11.35 10.58
N GLU A 19 8.79 -11.10 9.28
CA GLU A 19 9.98 -11.36 8.48
C GLU A 19 10.49 -10.02 7.95
N PHE A 20 11.72 -9.66 8.33
CA PHE A 20 12.37 -8.43 7.89
C PHE A 20 13.35 -8.74 6.77
N ASN A 21 13.26 -7.97 5.69
CA ASN A 21 14.21 -8.00 4.59
C ASN A 21 14.73 -6.58 4.36
N TYR A 22 16.04 -6.41 4.50
CA TYR A 22 16.74 -5.16 4.31
C TYR A 22 17.46 -5.21 2.97
N GLU A 23 17.18 -4.23 2.12
CA GLU A 23 17.88 -4.07 0.84
C GLU A 23 18.55 -2.70 0.78
N GLU A 24 19.77 -2.68 0.27
CA GLU A 24 20.47 -1.46 -0.11
C GLU A 24 20.89 -1.54 -1.57
N ARG A 25 20.63 -0.48 -2.32
CA ARG A 25 20.97 -0.38 -3.74
C ARG A 25 21.70 0.92 -4.00
N LYS A 26 22.91 0.80 -4.56
CA LYS A 26 23.71 1.94 -4.98
C LYS A 26 23.37 2.31 -6.44
N TYR A 27 22.92 3.53 -6.66
CA TYR A 27 22.66 4.10 -7.98
C TYR A 27 23.56 5.32 -8.20
N LYS A 28 24.64 5.13 -8.96
CA LYS A 28 25.69 6.15 -9.14
C LYS A 28 26.22 6.63 -7.77
N GLU A 29 25.90 7.86 -7.39
CA GLU A 29 26.31 8.52 -6.14
C GLU A 29 25.27 8.41 -5.02
N PHE A 30 24.09 7.83 -5.28
CA PHE A 30 23.00 7.72 -4.31
C PHE A 30 22.89 6.31 -3.74
N ILE A 31 22.54 6.23 -2.45
CA ILE A 31 22.18 4.99 -1.76
C ILE A 31 20.68 5.01 -1.52
N ILE A 32 20.00 3.98 -2.02
CA ILE A 32 18.61 3.71 -1.72
C ILE A 32 18.55 2.54 -0.76
N SER A 33 18.03 2.77 0.44
CA SER A 33 17.80 1.74 1.44
C SER A 33 16.31 1.44 1.54
N SER A 34 15.95 0.17 1.73
CA SER A 34 14.55 -0.21 1.93
C SER A 34 14.41 -1.33 2.94
N ILE A 35 13.28 -1.31 3.64
CA ILE A 35 12.87 -2.33 4.60
C ILE A 35 11.55 -2.90 4.10
N LYS A 36 11.53 -4.20 3.82
CA LYS A 36 10.29 -4.95 3.58
C LYS A 36 10.01 -5.82 4.79
N ILE A 37 8.82 -5.66 5.36
CA ILE A 37 8.37 -6.41 6.54
C ILE A 37 7.15 -7.22 6.14
N THR A 38 7.12 -8.52 6.44
CA THR A 38 5.97 -9.37 6.15
C THR A 38 5.45 -10.01 7.43
N HIS A 39 4.19 -9.76 7.78
CA HIS A 39 3.53 -10.43 8.89
C HIS A 39 3.28 -11.91 8.55
N ARG A 40 3.83 -12.84 9.33
CA ARG A 40 3.86 -14.27 8.99
C ARG A 40 2.49 -14.90 8.84
N LYS A 41 1.51 -14.51 9.68
CA LYS A 41 0.16 -15.08 9.70
C LYS A 41 -0.71 -14.54 8.56
N THR A 42 -0.87 -13.22 8.49
CA THR A 42 -1.77 -12.60 7.49
C THR A 42 -1.16 -12.47 6.11
N LYS A 43 0.18 -12.57 6.02
CA LYS A 43 0.98 -12.24 4.82
C LYS A 43 0.87 -10.78 4.37
N THR A 44 0.30 -9.90 5.19
CA THR A 44 0.35 -8.45 4.95
C THR A 44 1.82 -8.02 4.96
N TRP A 45 2.23 -7.34 3.90
CA TRP A 45 3.58 -6.83 3.73
C TRP A 45 3.58 -5.32 3.81
N PHE A 46 4.67 -4.76 4.34
CA PHE A 46 4.96 -3.34 4.47
C PHE A 46 6.26 -3.07 3.72
N TYR A 47 6.33 -1.92 3.07
CA TYR A 47 7.50 -1.49 2.32
C TYR A 47 7.82 -0.04 2.68
N PHE A 48 9.03 0.15 3.19
CA PHE A 48 9.61 1.43 3.56
C PHE A 48 10.83 1.68 2.69
N GLN A 49 10.98 2.88 2.17
CA GLN A 49 12.12 3.26 1.33
C GLN A 49 12.68 4.61 1.76
N ASN A 50 14.00 4.68 1.76
CA ASN A 50 14.79 5.89 1.90
C ASN A 50 15.64 6.07 0.64
N ALA A 51 15.58 7.25 0.02
CA ALA A 51 16.41 7.62 -1.13
C ALA A 51 17.37 8.79 -0.83
N TYR A 52 17.54 9.13 0.45
CA TYR A 52 18.28 10.31 0.94
C TYR A 52 19.59 9.93 1.65
N GLY A 53 19.96 8.66 1.66
CA GLY A 53 21.20 8.15 2.26
C GLY A 53 21.24 8.12 3.80
N THR A 54 20.28 8.76 4.48
CA THR A 54 20.13 8.72 5.95
C THR A 54 18.69 8.50 6.34
N TRP A 55 18.41 7.62 7.31
CA TRP A 55 17.05 7.27 7.77
C TRP A 55 16.29 8.40 8.50
N ASN A 56 16.73 9.64 8.40
CA ASN A 56 16.02 10.81 8.91
C ASN A 56 14.81 11.20 8.04
N ILE A 57 14.77 10.73 6.78
CA ILE A 57 13.67 11.00 5.84
C ILE A 57 13.10 9.67 5.33
N LEU A 58 11.78 9.52 5.34
CA LEU A 58 11.10 8.37 4.76
C LEU A 58 10.50 8.78 3.41
N ASP A 59 11.08 8.32 2.30
CA ASP A 59 10.62 8.64 0.93
C ASP A 59 9.29 7.96 0.63
N ARG A 60 9.18 6.67 0.96
CA ARG A 60 7.97 5.89 0.67
C ARG A 60 7.60 4.98 1.83
N ALA A 61 6.32 4.96 2.14
CA ALA A 61 5.67 3.90 2.89
C ALA A 61 4.44 3.43 2.11
N LYS A 62 4.25 2.10 2.07
CA LYS A 62 3.04 1.45 1.55
C LYS A 62 2.93 0.04 2.14
N PHE A 63 1.74 -0.51 2.13
CA PHE A 63 1.51 -1.90 2.52
C PHE A 63 0.48 -2.57 1.61
N GLY A 64 0.41 -3.89 1.65
CA GLY A 64 -0.57 -4.65 0.89
C GLY A 64 -0.69 -6.08 1.40
N ASN A 65 -1.59 -6.84 0.79
CA ASN A 65 -1.80 -8.24 1.13
C ASN A 65 -1.87 -9.07 -0.16
N PRO A 66 -1.30 -10.28 -0.23
CA PRO A 66 -1.37 -11.12 -1.43
C PRO A 66 -2.79 -11.50 -1.83
N LYS A 67 -3.77 -11.39 -0.91
CA LYS A 67 -5.17 -11.54 -1.26
C LYS A 67 -5.63 -10.42 -2.18
N THR A 68 -5.12 -9.20 -2.09
CA THR A 68 -5.52 -8.05 -2.93
C THR A 68 -4.62 -7.93 -4.16
N LYS A 69 -5.14 -7.37 -5.26
CA LYS A 69 -4.32 -7.04 -6.44
C LYS A 69 -3.61 -5.69 -6.32
N GLY A 70 -4.14 -4.80 -5.48
CA GLY A 70 -3.57 -3.51 -5.15
C GLY A 70 -2.75 -3.49 -3.86
N CYS A 71 -2.01 -2.39 -3.68
CA CYS A 71 -1.47 -1.99 -2.39
C CYS A 71 -2.31 -0.84 -1.83
N TYR A 72 -2.36 -0.73 -0.51
CA TYR A 72 -2.91 0.43 0.16
C TYR A 72 -2.03 1.65 -0.14
N LYS A 73 -2.65 2.83 -0.07
CA LYS A 73 -2.10 4.17 -0.36
C LYS A 73 -0.58 4.23 -0.14
N GLN A 74 0.16 4.87 -1.04
CA GLN A 74 1.57 5.23 -0.80
C GLN A 74 1.65 6.65 -0.22
N PHE A 75 2.70 6.95 0.55
CA PHE A 75 3.09 8.33 0.81
C PHE A 75 3.21 9.12 -0.50
N GLU A 76 2.64 10.32 -0.49
CA GLU A 76 2.66 11.25 -1.63
C GLU A 76 3.95 12.09 -1.64
N ASN A 77 4.51 12.36 -0.46
CA ASN A 77 5.73 13.14 -0.27
C ASN A 77 6.65 12.45 0.76
N PRO A 78 7.98 12.70 0.69
CA PRO A 78 8.91 12.33 1.73
C PRO A 78 8.52 12.95 3.08
N VAL A 79 8.84 12.24 4.17
CA VAL A 79 8.44 12.64 5.53
C VAL A 79 9.64 12.62 6.47
N ASP A 80 9.87 13.73 7.16
CA ASP A 80 10.94 13.86 8.15
C ASP A 80 10.66 13.04 9.42
N PHE A 81 11.72 12.61 10.07
CA PHE A 81 11.65 11.92 11.35
C PHE A 81 11.40 12.92 12.48
N ASP A 82 10.13 13.27 12.67
CA ASP A 82 9.65 14.10 13.76
C ASP A 82 8.30 13.59 14.31
N LYS A 83 7.72 14.30 15.29
CA LYS A 83 6.44 13.92 15.89
C LYS A 83 5.29 13.88 14.89
N MET A 84 5.28 14.79 13.92
CA MET A 84 4.22 14.88 12.91
C MET A 84 4.36 13.76 11.89
N GLY A 85 5.59 13.47 11.46
CA GLY A 85 5.92 12.36 10.59
C GLY A 85 5.53 11.03 11.23
N ILE A 86 5.92 10.79 12.48
CA ILE A 86 5.56 9.58 13.25
C ILE A 86 4.05 9.39 13.28
N LYS A 87 3.30 10.45 13.64
CA LYS A 87 1.84 10.41 13.67
C LYS A 87 1.26 10.10 12.30
N TYR A 88 1.80 10.70 11.25
CA TYR A 88 1.35 10.47 9.88
C TYR A 88 1.60 9.02 9.44
N LEU A 89 2.76 8.44 9.78
CA LEU A 89 3.03 7.04 9.49
C LEU A 89 2.10 6.11 10.27
N ASP A 90 1.81 6.42 11.53
CA ASP A 90 0.90 5.62 12.35
C ASP A 90 -0.51 5.61 11.79
N GLU A 91 -1.04 6.78 11.43
CA GLU A 91 -2.36 6.89 10.78
C GLU A 91 -2.40 6.15 9.45
N HIS A 92 -1.30 6.20 8.70
CA HIS A 92 -1.18 5.48 7.44
C HIS A 92 -1.21 3.96 7.62
N LEU A 93 -0.47 3.43 8.61
CA LEU A 93 -0.37 2.00 8.87
C LEU A 93 -1.56 1.43 9.63
N ARG A 94 -2.32 2.27 10.34
CA ARG A 94 -3.46 1.89 11.18
C ARG A 94 -4.42 0.89 10.52
N PRO A 95 -4.84 1.04 9.24
CA PRO A 95 -5.73 0.07 8.62
C PRO A 95 -5.16 -1.36 8.54
N ALA A 96 -3.84 -1.52 8.45
CA ALA A 96 -3.23 -2.85 8.50
C ALA A 96 -3.37 -3.48 9.90
N PHE A 97 -3.31 -2.67 10.95
CA PHE A 97 -3.45 -3.09 12.34
C PHE A 97 -4.89 -3.31 12.77
N ASP A 98 -5.85 -2.53 12.25
CA ASP A 98 -7.28 -2.62 12.60
C ASP A 98 -8.06 -3.54 11.63
N GLY A 99 -7.47 -3.85 10.47
CA GLY A 99 -8.11 -4.58 9.38
C GLY A 99 -8.71 -3.63 8.36
N TRP A 100 -8.68 -4.05 7.10
CA TRP A 100 -9.00 -3.21 5.95
C TRP A 100 -9.65 -4.05 4.86
N SER A 101 -10.08 -3.41 3.76
CA SER A 101 -10.72 -4.13 2.66
C SER A 101 -10.32 -3.61 1.30
N SER A 102 -10.52 -4.42 0.27
CA SER A 102 -10.30 -4.04 -1.12
C SER A 102 -11.45 -4.52 -1.99
N LYS A 103 -11.83 -3.71 -2.97
CA LYS A 103 -12.64 -4.12 -4.12
C LYS A 103 -11.73 -4.21 -5.34
N ASP A 104 -11.51 -5.41 -5.83
CA ASP A 104 -10.71 -5.68 -7.02
C ASP A 104 -11.64 -5.76 -8.24
N TYR A 105 -11.42 -4.90 -9.23
CA TYR A 105 -12.22 -4.76 -10.44
C TYR A 105 -11.54 -5.49 -11.59
N TYR A 106 -12.32 -6.31 -12.30
CA TYR A 106 -11.89 -7.09 -13.45
C TYR A 106 -12.73 -6.75 -14.68
N ILE A 107 -12.12 -6.73 -15.86
CA ILE A 107 -12.78 -6.58 -17.15
C ILE A 107 -12.41 -7.80 -17.98
N LEU A 108 -13.40 -8.60 -18.40
CA LEU A 108 -13.15 -9.83 -19.18
C LEU A 108 -12.05 -10.72 -18.54
N ASN A 109 -12.09 -10.89 -17.22
CA ASN A 109 -11.11 -11.60 -16.38
C ASN A 109 -9.72 -10.93 -16.22
N PHE A 110 -9.47 -9.78 -16.86
CA PHE A 110 -8.24 -9.01 -16.66
C PHE A 110 -8.37 -8.05 -15.47
N TYR A 111 -7.35 -8.00 -14.62
CA TYR A 111 -7.29 -7.05 -13.51
C TYR A 111 -7.16 -5.61 -14.04
N TYR A 112 -8.11 -4.77 -13.65
CA TYR A 112 -8.18 -3.37 -14.06
C TYR A 112 -7.68 -2.42 -12.95
N LYS A 113 -8.26 -2.54 -11.75
CA LYS A 113 -7.87 -1.73 -10.57
C LYS A 113 -8.32 -2.38 -9.28
N SER A 114 -7.69 -2.01 -8.18
CA SER A 114 -8.19 -2.24 -6.81
C SER A 114 -8.57 -0.91 -6.19
N VAL A 115 -9.58 -0.91 -5.35
CA VAL A 115 -9.93 0.23 -4.49
C VAL A 115 -9.86 -0.26 -3.06
N ASN A 116 -8.89 0.27 -2.32
CA ASN A 116 -8.60 -0.15 -0.95
C ASN A 116 -9.28 0.81 0.03
N TYR A 117 -9.92 0.28 1.07
CA TYR A 117 -10.65 1.04 2.08
C TYR A 117 -9.97 0.85 3.44
N PRO A 118 -9.95 1.88 4.30
CA PRO A 118 -9.29 1.83 5.60
C PRO A 118 -10.00 0.95 6.63
N ASN A 119 -11.12 0.32 6.28
CA ASN A 119 -11.97 -0.48 7.17
C ASN A 119 -12.50 -1.72 6.44
N LYS A 120 -13.06 -2.65 7.21
CA LYS A 120 -13.62 -3.92 6.71
C LYS A 120 -14.98 -3.76 6.01
N ASP A 121 -15.70 -2.67 6.28
CA ASP A 121 -17.08 -2.45 5.80
C ASP A 121 -17.17 -1.62 4.50
N PHE A 122 -16.05 -1.37 3.83
CA PHE A 122 -15.96 -0.64 2.56
C PHE A 122 -16.51 0.80 2.62
N LYS A 123 -16.48 1.44 3.80
CA LYS A 123 -16.96 2.82 3.98
C LYS A 123 -15.85 3.86 3.84
N GLY A 124 -16.26 5.10 3.59
CA GLY A 124 -15.37 6.25 3.49
C GLY A 124 -14.67 6.35 2.13
N ARG A 125 -13.59 7.14 2.10
CA ARG A 125 -12.80 7.35 0.89
C ARG A 125 -11.94 6.11 0.59
N GLY A 126 -12.21 5.47 -0.55
CA GLY A 126 -11.37 4.41 -1.08
C GLY A 126 -10.15 4.96 -1.85
N PHE A 127 -9.04 4.26 -1.76
CA PHE A 127 -7.78 4.60 -2.41
C PHE A 127 -7.55 3.68 -3.63
N PRO A 128 -7.69 4.20 -4.86
CA PRO A 128 -7.52 3.39 -6.05
C PRO A 128 -6.04 3.09 -6.31
N SER A 129 -5.75 1.85 -6.66
CA SER A 129 -4.49 1.43 -7.26
C SER A 129 -4.80 0.78 -8.60
N PHE A 130 -4.26 1.35 -9.67
CA PHE A 130 -4.54 0.90 -11.03
C PHE A 130 -3.51 -0.13 -11.51
N ASN A 131 -3.92 -1.01 -12.42
CA ASN A 131 -2.97 -1.85 -13.14
C ASN A 131 -2.05 -0.96 -13.99
N ARG A 132 -0.75 -0.93 -13.69
CA ARG A 132 0.23 -0.12 -14.42
C ARG A 132 0.37 -0.53 -15.88
N ASP A 133 0.20 -1.82 -16.17
CA ASP A 133 0.29 -2.35 -17.53
C ASP A 133 -0.90 -1.90 -18.40
N PHE A 134 -2.01 -1.52 -17.77
CA PHE A 134 -3.24 -1.09 -18.43
C PHE A 134 -3.37 0.44 -18.51
N ILE A 135 -2.66 1.17 -17.63
CA ILE A 135 -2.85 2.61 -17.37
C ILE A 135 -1.47 3.28 -17.35
N GLY A 136 -0.76 3.18 -18.48
CA GLY A 136 0.38 4.04 -18.79
C GLY A 136 -0.07 5.38 -19.38
N CYS A 137 0.77 5.99 -20.23
CA CYS A 137 0.46 7.26 -20.91
C CYS A 137 -0.83 7.23 -21.76
N LEU A 138 -1.32 6.04 -22.14
CA LEU A 138 -2.61 5.85 -22.83
C LEU A 138 -3.84 6.27 -21.99
N ALA A 139 -3.70 6.36 -20.67
CA ALA A 139 -4.78 6.75 -19.76
C ALA A 139 -5.34 8.15 -20.04
N PHE A 140 -4.48 9.09 -20.46
CA PHE A 140 -4.86 10.47 -20.75
C PHE A 140 -5.66 10.58 -22.05
N ILE A 141 -5.32 9.79 -23.07
CA ILE A 141 -6.01 9.79 -24.37
C ILE A 141 -7.38 9.11 -24.26
N LEU A 142 -7.48 8.05 -23.45
CA LEU A 142 -8.69 7.23 -23.34
C LEU A 142 -9.56 7.60 -22.13
N PHE A 143 -9.37 8.77 -21.51
CA PHE A 143 -10.10 9.17 -20.29
C PHE A 143 -11.64 9.03 -20.41
N PRO A 144 -12.30 9.44 -21.52
CA PRO A 144 -13.75 9.26 -21.66
C PRO A 144 -14.15 7.79 -21.68
N ILE A 145 -13.32 6.94 -22.29
CA ILE A 145 -13.55 5.50 -22.39
C ILE A 145 -13.40 4.86 -21.01
N PHE A 146 -12.39 5.25 -20.22
CA PHE A 146 -12.25 4.78 -18.84
C PHE A 146 -13.42 5.19 -17.95
N PHE A 147 -14.00 6.36 -18.18
CA PHE A 147 -15.20 6.78 -17.45
C PHE A 147 -16.40 5.88 -17.76
N ILE A 148 -16.64 5.58 -19.03
CA ILE A 148 -17.70 4.68 -19.48
C ILE A 148 -17.47 3.26 -18.93
N ILE A 149 -16.26 2.72 -19.08
CA ILE A 149 -15.88 1.40 -18.56
C ILE A 149 -16.16 1.31 -17.05
N ASN A 150 -15.76 2.33 -16.27
CA ASN A 150 -16.03 2.35 -14.84
C ASN A 150 -17.53 2.33 -14.51
N LYS A 151 -18.36 3.04 -15.27
CA LYS A 151 -19.82 2.98 -15.11
C LYS A 151 -20.35 1.59 -15.45
N LEU A 152 -19.93 1.01 -16.57
CA LEU A 152 -20.39 -0.31 -17.01
C LEU A 152 -20.03 -1.40 -15.99
N ILE A 153 -18.83 -1.36 -15.38
CA ILE A 153 -18.46 -2.30 -14.31
C ILE A 153 -19.29 -2.08 -13.05
N ARG A 154 -19.53 -0.81 -12.66
CA ARG A 154 -20.36 -0.51 -11.49
C ARG A 154 -21.80 -0.99 -11.64
N PHE A 155 -22.36 -0.89 -12.84
CA PHE A 155 -23.69 -1.43 -13.16
C PHE A 155 -23.68 -2.94 -13.41
N LYS A 156 -22.54 -3.62 -13.24
CA LYS A 156 -22.34 -5.05 -13.52
C LYS A 156 -22.73 -5.46 -14.95
N ILE A 157 -22.62 -4.53 -15.89
CA ILE A 157 -22.86 -4.78 -17.33
C ILE A 157 -21.66 -5.52 -17.94
N ILE A 158 -20.44 -5.13 -17.53
CA ILE A 158 -19.20 -5.79 -17.95
C ILE A 158 -18.31 -6.07 -16.74
N GLY A 159 -17.60 -7.19 -16.76
CA GLY A 159 -16.59 -7.49 -15.75
C GLY A 159 -17.12 -7.99 -14.41
N GLU A 160 -16.24 -8.02 -13.40
CA GLU A 160 -16.50 -8.55 -12.07
C GLU A 160 -15.88 -7.65 -11.00
N ILE A 161 -16.52 -7.56 -9.84
CA ILE A 161 -15.97 -6.91 -8.64
C ILE A 161 -15.81 -7.98 -7.56
N LYS A 162 -14.56 -8.22 -7.15
CA LYS A 162 -14.24 -9.14 -6.04
C LYS A 162 -13.97 -8.34 -4.78
N GLU A 163 -14.81 -8.53 -3.78
CA GLU A 163 -14.67 -7.90 -2.47
C GLU A 163 -13.80 -8.77 -1.56
N LYS A 164 -12.86 -8.14 -0.85
CA LYS A 164 -11.88 -8.83 -0.01
C LYS A 164 -11.73 -8.09 1.31
N VAL A 165 -11.96 -8.80 2.39
CA VAL A 165 -11.68 -8.32 3.75
C VAL A 165 -10.34 -8.88 4.20
N ILE A 166 -9.48 -8.01 4.72
CA ILE A 166 -8.16 -8.36 5.24
C ILE A 166 -8.20 -8.21 6.75
N GLU A 167 -7.88 -9.30 7.43
CA GLU A 167 -7.84 -9.33 8.88
C GLU A 167 -6.70 -8.48 9.44
N PRO A 168 -6.89 -7.88 10.62
CA PRO A 168 -5.86 -7.12 11.31
C PRO A 168 -4.61 -7.95 11.55
N ILE A 169 -3.44 -7.30 11.56
CA ILE A 169 -2.19 -7.96 11.96
C ILE A 169 -2.08 -8.09 13.48
N LYS A 170 -2.66 -7.17 14.26
CA LYS A 170 -2.77 -7.33 15.71
C LYS A 170 -3.94 -8.27 16.01
N SER A 171 -3.62 -9.41 16.62
CA SER A 171 -4.60 -10.17 17.37
C SER A 171 -4.69 -9.46 18.72
N SER A 172 -5.88 -8.96 19.06
CA SER A 172 -6.23 -8.47 20.41
C SER A 172 -5.71 -9.39 21.50
#